data_AF-A0A1M3BMM5-F1
#
_entry.id   AF-A0A1M3BMM5-F1
#
_cell.length_a   1.000
_cell.length_b   1.000
_cell.length_c   1.000
_cell.angle_alpha   90.00
_cell.angle_beta   90.00
_cell.angle_gamma   90.00
#
_symmetry.space_group_name_H-M   'P 1'
#
loop_
_entity.id
_entity.type
_entity.pdbx_description
1 polymer ?
#
loop_
_entity_poly.entity_id
_entity_poly.type
_entity_poly.pdbx_seq_one_letter_code
_entity_poly.pdbx_strand_id
1 'polypeptide(L)'
;MEAATKERQLSGEKAQRIVDAMRDSVARRGAAGSTFEHVAREAGVSRGLLHYYFGTKERLLVEVVRRDTELRIARLDELLAKAKTADAVLDVLVKSLTDMIDNDPGYFLLLYELFSAGRRNPDIQKEVGQLFEATRSHVADVLRAKEDEKILSLRFDAEAVVAYLLAVADGFALQALSDPSRDIKPALTAGAASARYLLVSD
;
A
#
# COMPACT_ATOMS: atom_id res chain seq x y z
N MET A 1 16.76 31.83 -30.79
CA MET A 1 15.88 31.76 -29.60
C MET A 1 15.21 30.38 -29.50
N GLU A 2 15.91 29.30 -29.87
CA GLU A 2 15.36 27.95 -30.11
C GLU A 2 15.62 26.94 -28.97
N ALA A 3 16.03 27.40 -27.78
CA ALA A 3 16.38 26.52 -26.67
C ALA A 3 15.24 26.28 -25.66
N ALA A 4 14.07 26.90 -25.83
CA ALA A 4 13.05 26.96 -24.77
C ALA A 4 11.86 25.97 -24.95
N THR A 5 11.95 24.97 -25.83
CA THR A 5 10.80 24.09 -26.15
C THR A 5 11.14 22.60 -26.10
N LYS A 6 12.07 22.19 -25.22
CA LYS A 6 12.41 20.77 -24.99
C LYS A 6 12.17 20.28 -23.55
N GLU A 7 11.68 21.14 -22.66
CA GLU A 7 11.63 20.89 -21.21
C GLU A 7 10.25 20.53 -20.62
N ARG A 8 9.21 20.31 -21.43
CA ARG A 8 7.86 19.94 -20.92
C ARG A 8 7.39 18.51 -21.26
N GLN A 9 8.27 17.67 -21.81
CA GLN A 9 7.89 16.34 -22.33
C GLN A 9 8.89 15.21 -22.03
N LEU A 10 9.73 15.38 -21.01
CA LEU A 10 10.47 14.27 -20.42
C LEU A 10 9.58 13.65 -19.31
N SER A 11 8.37 13.22 -19.68
CA SER A 11 7.85 11.85 -19.77
C SER A 11 7.71 11.10 -18.44
N GLY A 12 6.45 10.83 -18.06
CA GLY A 12 6.10 9.91 -16.97
C GLY A 12 6.71 8.53 -17.14
N GLU A 13 7.10 8.12 -18.35
CA GLU A 13 7.82 6.88 -18.61
C GLU A 13 9.20 6.82 -17.92
N LYS A 14 9.94 7.95 -17.85
CA LYS A 14 11.23 7.98 -17.15
C LYS A 14 11.05 7.92 -15.64
N ALA A 15 10.10 8.69 -15.10
CA ALA A 15 9.74 8.63 -13.70
C ALA A 15 9.28 7.22 -13.32
N GLN A 16 8.47 6.58 -14.17
CA GLN A 16 8.00 5.22 -13.97
C GLN A 16 9.14 4.20 -13.95
N ARG A 17 10.07 4.27 -14.92
CA ARG A 17 11.25 3.40 -14.93
C ARG A 17 12.12 3.58 -13.69
N ILE A 18 12.20 4.78 -13.13
CA ILE A 18 12.92 5.03 -11.88
C ILE A 18 12.20 4.39 -10.69
N VAL A 19 10.89 4.53 -10.59
CA VAL A 19 10.08 3.88 -9.55
C VAL A 19 10.22 2.36 -9.63
N ASP A 20 10.24 1.80 -10.84
CA ASP A 20 10.32 0.35 -11.07
C ASP A 20 11.70 -0.18 -10.69
N ALA A 21 12.76 0.53 -11.10
CA ALA A 21 14.12 0.22 -10.68
C ALA A 21 14.29 0.34 -9.17
N MET A 22 13.64 1.32 -8.52
CA MET A 22 13.67 1.41 -7.05
C MET A 22 12.96 0.22 -6.42
N ARG A 23 11.77 -0.13 -6.88
CA ARG A 23 11.02 -1.29 -6.40
C ARG A 23 11.83 -2.58 -6.50
N ASP A 24 12.43 -2.83 -7.66
CA ASP A 24 13.28 -4.01 -7.91
C ASP A 24 14.58 -4.00 -7.09
N SER A 25 15.14 -2.81 -6.84
CA SER A 25 16.30 -2.68 -5.96
C SER A 25 15.92 -2.98 -4.51
N VAL A 26 14.78 -2.48 -4.02
CA VAL A 26 14.29 -2.72 -2.66
C VAL A 26 14.00 -4.21 -2.46
N ALA A 27 13.35 -4.86 -3.42
CA ALA A 27 13.07 -6.29 -3.36
C ALA A 27 14.35 -7.14 -3.26
N ARG A 28 15.44 -6.73 -3.93
CA ARG A 28 16.72 -7.48 -3.93
C ARG A 28 17.68 -7.12 -2.81
N ARG A 29 17.68 -5.86 -2.34
CA ARG A 29 18.73 -5.30 -1.47
C ARG A 29 18.20 -4.71 -0.17
N GLY A 30 16.88 -4.70 0.03
CA GLY A 30 16.23 -3.88 1.03
C GLY A 30 16.33 -2.38 0.71
N ALA A 31 15.55 -1.57 1.41
CA ALA A 31 15.55 -0.13 1.19
C ALA A 31 16.80 0.58 1.76
N ALA A 32 17.43 0.02 2.80
CA ALA A 32 18.76 0.46 3.25
C ALA A 32 19.86 0.25 2.20
N GLY A 33 19.88 -0.90 1.50
CA GLY A 33 20.86 -1.24 0.47
C GLY A 33 20.60 -0.60 -0.90
N SER A 34 19.44 0.02 -1.09
CA SER A 34 19.05 0.67 -2.35
C SER A 34 19.51 2.12 -2.37
N THR A 35 20.38 2.47 -3.31
CA THR A 35 20.91 3.84 -3.46
C THR A 35 20.52 4.44 -4.80
N PHE A 36 20.46 5.77 -4.87
CA PHE A 36 20.20 6.49 -6.13
C PHE A 36 21.19 6.12 -7.25
N GLU A 37 22.41 5.75 -6.92
CA GLU A 37 23.38 5.30 -7.92
C GLU A 37 23.00 3.95 -8.54
N HIS A 38 22.61 2.98 -7.71
CA HIS A 38 22.12 1.68 -8.18
C HIS A 38 20.88 1.85 -9.06
N VAL A 39 19.92 2.64 -8.59
CA VAL A 39 18.63 2.87 -9.26
C VAL A 39 18.82 3.63 -10.56
N ALA A 40 19.68 4.65 -10.60
CA ALA A 40 19.97 5.39 -11.82
C ALA A 40 20.56 4.49 -12.91
N ARG A 41 21.50 3.62 -12.52
CA ARG A 41 22.09 2.63 -13.44
C ARG A 41 21.06 1.64 -13.94
N GLU A 42 20.21 1.11 -13.07
CA GLU A 42 19.17 0.13 -13.43
C GLU A 42 18.05 0.75 -14.29
N ALA A 43 17.65 1.98 -14.02
CA ALA A 43 16.68 2.72 -14.83
C ALA A 43 17.28 3.29 -16.13
N GLY A 44 18.61 3.21 -16.33
CA GLY A 44 19.28 3.78 -17.51
C GLY A 44 19.14 5.30 -17.59
N VAL A 45 19.26 5.99 -16.46
CA VAL A 45 19.16 7.46 -16.35
C VAL A 45 20.31 8.05 -15.52
N SER A 46 20.45 9.37 -15.51
CA SER A 46 21.46 10.04 -14.67
C SER A 46 20.98 10.16 -13.22
N ARG A 47 21.92 10.15 -12.26
CA ARG A 47 21.61 10.40 -10.84
C ARG A 47 20.93 11.75 -10.61
N GLY A 48 21.33 12.78 -11.38
CA GLY A 48 20.71 14.10 -11.33
C GLY A 48 19.22 14.07 -11.68
N LEU A 49 18.79 13.16 -12.55
CA LEU A 49 17.39 13.01 -12.92
C LEU A 49 16.53 12.47 -11.76
N LEU A 50 17.09 11.57 -10.92
CA LEU A 50 16.39 11.08 -9.73
C LEU A 50 16.20 12.19 -8.71
N HIS A 51 17.24 13.00 -8.47
CA HIS A 51 17.12 14.18 -7.60
C HIS A 51 16.12 15.20 -8.15
N TYR A 52 16.08 15.39 -9.47
CA TYR A 52 15.12 16.29 -10.10
C TYR A 52 13.67 15.85 -9.89
N TYR A 53 13.34 14.57 -10.10
CA TYR A 53 11.96 14.09 -9.94
C TYR A 53 11.54 13.88 -8.48
N PHE A 54 12.43 13.30 -7.66
CA PHE A 54 12.04 12.77 -6.35
C PHE A 54 12.70 13.53 -5.19
N GLY A 55 13.78 14.26 -5.43
CA GLY A 55 14.54 14.98 -4.41
C GLY A 55 15.38 14.04 -3.53
N THR A 56 14.71 13.17 -2.75
CA THR A 56 15.34 12.25 -1.79
C THR A 56 14.98 10.80 -2.05
N LYS A 57 15.76 9.87 -1.45
CA LYS A 57 15.49 8.43 -1.51
C LYS A 57 14.14 8.10 -0.89
N GLU A 58 13.82 8.72 0.24
CA GLU A 58 12.58 8.48 0.97
C GLU A 58 11.36 8.91 0.17
N ARG A 59 11.44 10.03 -0.56
CA ARG A 59 10.35 10.43 -1.48
C ARG A 59 10.20 9.47 -2.65
N LEU A 60 11.30 8.95 -3.21
CA LEU A 60 11.20 7.90 -4.23
C LEU A 60 10.58 6.60 -3.67
N LEU A 61 10.89 6.25 -2.42
CA LEU A 61 10.26 5.12 -1.72
C LEU A 61 8.77 5.33 -1.48
N VAL A 62 8.34 6.54 -1.13
CA VAL A 62 6.92 6.91 -1.05
C VAL A 62 6.23 6.65 -2.39
N GLU A 63 6.84 7.02 -3.51
CA GLU A 63 6.27 6.79 -4.84
C GLU A 63 6.19 5.30 -5.21
N VAL A 64 7.13 4.47 -4.74
CA VAL A 64 7.02 3.00 -4.84
C VAL A 64 5.81 2.50 -4.07
N VAL A 65 5.63 2.92 -2.80
CA VAL A 65 4.46 2.52 -2.00
C VAL A 65 3.15 3.03 -2.60
N ARG A 66 3.14 4.25 -3.13
CA ARG A 66 1.97 4.84 -3.81
C ARG A 66 1.54 3.96 -4.98
N ARG A 67 2.48 3.63 -5.88
CA ARG A 67 2.21 2.75 -7.03
C ARG A 67 1.71 1.38 -6.59
N ASP A 68 2.38 0.76 -5.61
CA ASP A 68 1.99 -0.55 -5.12
C ASP A 68 0.59 -0.51 -4.47
N THR A 69 0.26 0.57 -3.77
CA THR A 69 -1.08 0.78 -3.19
C THR A 69 -2.14 0.92 -4.27
N GLU A 70 -1.89 1.69 -5.33
CA GLU A 70 -2.82 1.84 -6.47
C GLU A 70 -3.11 0.50 -7.16
N LEU A 71 -2.08 -0.30 -7.44
CA LEU A 71 -2.24 -1.62 -8.04
C LEU A 71 -3.03 -2.58 -7.14
N ARG A 72 -2.80 -2.50 -5.82
CA ARG A 72 -3.51 -3.31 -4.83
C ARG A 72 -4.97 -2.91 -4.70
N ILE A 73 -5.26 -1.61 -4.66
CA ILE A 73 -6.61 -1.09 -4.65
C ILE A 73 -7.37 -1.55 -5.90
N ALA A 74 -6.78 -1.42 -7.09
CA ALA A 74 -7.41 -1.88 -8.33
C ALA A 74 -7.74 -3.40 -8.29
N ARG A 75 -6.80 -4.23 -7.82
CA ARG A 75 -7.03 -5.67 -7.65
C ARG A 75 -8.11 -5.97 -6.61
N LEU A 76 -8.14 -5.23 -5.51
CA LEU A 76 -9.14 -5.37 -4.46
C LEU A 76 -10.54 -5.01 -4.99
N ASP A 77 -10.65 -3.93 -5.74
CA ASP A 77 -11.90 -3.47 -6.37
C ASP A 77 -12.47 -4.54 -7.32
N GLU A 78 -11.63 -5.13 -8.17
CA GLU A 78 -12.04 -6.22 -9.08
C GLU A 78 -12.61 -7.44 -8.34
N LEU A 79 -12.03 -7.77 -7.19
CA LEU A 79 -12.47 -8.89 -6.36
C LEU A 79 -13.76 -8.55 -5.60
N LEU A 80 -13.83 -7.36 -5.00
CA LEU A 80 -15.01 -6.88 -4.28
C LEU A 80 -16.20 -6.67 -5.19
N ALA A 81 -16.01 -6.23 -6.44
CA ALA A 81 -17.09 -6.11 -7.43
C ALA A 81 -17.84 -7.45 -7.65
N LYS A 82 -17.11 -8.57 -7.57
CA LYS A 82 -17.64 -9.94 -7.72
C LYS A 82 -18.22 -10.51 -6.42
N ALA A 83 -17.89 -9.95 -5.26
CA ALA A 83 -18.45 -10.37 -3.99
C ALA A 83 -19.91 -9.91 -3.87
N LYS A 84 -20.82 -10.87 -3.63
CA LYS A 84 -22.28 -10.68 -3.56
C LYS A 84 -22.90 -11.05 -2.21
N THR A 85 -22.07 -11.40 -1.23
CA THR A 85 -22.46 -11.66 0.16
C THR A 85 -21.44 -11.05 1.11
N ALA A 86 -21.83 -10.76 2.35
CA ALA A 86 -20.91 -10.28 3.38
C ALA A 86 -19.75 -11.25 3.63
N ASP A 87 -20.02 -12.57 3.62
CA ASP A 87 -18.97 -13.59 3.79
C ASP A 87 -17.99 -13.57 2.59
N ALA A 88 -18.46 -13.36 1.36
CA ALA A 88 -17.57 -13.22 0.20
C ALA A 88 -16.72 -11.93 0.26
N VAL A 89 -17.26 -10.83 0.79
CA VAL A 89 -16.48 -9.60 1.04
C VAL A 89 -15.40 -9.87 2.08
N LEU A 90 -15.74 -10.54 3.19
CA LEU A 90 -14.80 -10.92 4.22
C LEU A 90 -13.68 -11.82 3.67
N ASP A 91 -14.03 -12.83 2.89
CA ASP A 91 -13.06 -13.75 2.27
C ASP A 91 -12.06 -12.99 1.37
N VAL A 92 -12.54 -12.01 0.61
CA VAL A 92 -11.67 -11.15 -0.22
C VAL A 92 -10.70 -10.35 0.64
N LEU A 93 -11.18 -9.72 1.72
CA LEU A 93 -10.34 -8.92 2.62
C LEU A 93 -9.27 -9.78 3.32
N VAL A 94 -9.68 -10.93 3.88
CA VAL A 94 -8.77 -11.86 4.57
C VAL A 94 -7.74 -12.42 3.59
N LYS A 95 -8.16 -12.87 2.41
CA LYS A 95 -7.25 -13.41 1.40
C LYS A 95 -6.27 -12.34 0.89
N SER A 96 -6.74 -11.11 0.70
CA SER A 96 -5.87 -9.99 0.30
C SER A 96 -4.78 -9.74 1.33
N LEU A 97 -5.11 -9.75 2.62
CA LEU A 97 -4.15 -9.61 3.70
C LEU A 97 -3.13 -10.77 3.73
N THR A 98 -3.59 -12.01 3.67
CA THR A 98 -2.68 -13.17 3.71
C THR A 98 -1.77 -13.21 2.49
N ASP A 99 -2.27 -12.87 1.29
CA ASP A 99 -1.45 -12.78 0.07
C ASP A 99 -0.36 -11.71 0.20
N MET A 100 -0.66 -10.59 0.86
CA MET A 100 0.33 -9.55 1.15
C MET A 100 1.40 -10.01 2.12
N ILE A 101 1.05 -10.80 3.13
CA ILE A 101 2.02 -11.30 4.11
C ILE A 101 2.90 -12.39 3.48
N ASP A 102 2.28 -13.34 2.78
CA ASP A 102 2.96 -14.55 2.32
C ASP A 102 3.73 -14.34 1.01
N ASN A 103 3.17 -13.57 0.07
CA ASN A 103 3.68 -13.48 -1.30
C ASN A 103 4.29 -12.12 -1.67
N ASP A 104 3.96 -11.05 -0.94
CA ASP A 104 4.54 -9.73 -1.19
C ASP A 104 4.77 -8.90 0.10
N PRO A 105 5.58 -9.43 1.05
CA PRO A 105 5.82 -8.77 2.34
C PRO A 105 6.60 -7.45 2.21
N GLY A 106 7.22 -7.20 1.04
CA GLY A 106 8.00 -6.00 0.76
C GLY A 106 7.21 -4.71 0.94
N TYR A 107 5.90 -4.75 0.69
CA TYR A 107 5.01 -3.60 0.91
C TYR A 107 4.99 -3.16 2.38
N PHE A 108 4.73 -4.09 3.31
CA PHE A 108 4.68 -3.80 4.75
C PHE A 108 6.04 -3.38 5.29
N LEU A 109 7.11 -4.08 4.89
CA LEU A 109 8.48 -3.73 5.29
C LEU A 109 8.84 -2.31 4.87
N LEU A 110 8.45 -1.90 3.65
CA LEU A 110 8.70 -0.56 3.17
C LEU A 110 7.85 0.49 3.89
N LEU A 111 6.58 0.19 4.21
CA LEU A 111 5.75 1.05 5.06
C LEU A 111 6.38 1.26 6.44
N TYR A 112 6.92 0.22 7.07
CA TYR A 112 7.59 0.34 8.37
C TYR A 112 8.87 1.19 8.30
N GLU A 113 9.65 1.06 7.22
CA GLU A 113 10.81 1.91 6.99
C GLU A 113 10.40 3.39 6.81
N LEU A 114 9.36 3.66 6.01
CA LEU A 114 8.85 5.00 5.80
C LEU A 114 8.23 5.61 7.07
N PHE A 115 7.54 4.81 7.89
CA PHE A 115 7.07 5.23 9.20
C PHE A 115 8.23 5.68 10.10
N SER A 116 9.30 4.88 10.15
CA SER A 116 10.52 5.22 10.89
C SER A 116 11.21 6.48 10.35
N ALA A 117 11.27 6.64 9.02
CA ALA A 117 11.81 7.83 8.37
C ALA A 117 10.99 9.09 8.68
N GLY A 118 9.66 8.98 8.67
CA GLY A 118 8.73 10.07 8.96
C GLY A 118 8.91 10.67 10.36
N ARG A 119 9.37 9.90 11.35
CA ARG A 119 9.68 10.41 12.70
C ARG A 119 10.73 11.52 12.72
N ARG A 120 11.57 11.60 11.69
CA ARG A 120 12.65 12.61 11.54
C ARG A 120 12.42 13.55 10.35
N ASN A 121 11.38 13.32 9.57
CA ASN A 121 11.09 14.05 8.34
C ASN A 121 9.57 14.29 8.22
N PRO A 122 9.08 15.49 8.59
CA PRO A 122 7.65 15.82 8.56
C PRO A 122 7.01 15.69 7.17
N ASP A 123 7.77 15.92 6.09
CA ASP A 123 7.24 15.74 4.73
C ASP A 123 6.92 14.27 4.47
N ILE A 124 7.82 13.35 4.83
CA ILE A 124 7.59 11.91 4.66
C ILE A 124 6.45 11.43 5.57
N GLN A 125 6.38 11.94 6.81
CA GLN A 125 5.25 11.65 7.69
C GLN A 125 3.92 12.04 7.05
N LYS A 126 3.85 13.22 6.44
CA LYS A 126 2.66 13.72 5.75
C LYS A 126 2.31 12.84 4.55
N GLU A 127 3.27 12.51 3.70
CA GLU A 127 3.05 11.66 2.52
C GLU A 127 2.53 10.26 2.92
N VAL A 128 3.12 9.64 3.93
CA VAL A 128 2.65 8.34 4.45
C VAL A 128 1.24 8.47 5.02
N GLY A 129 0.95 9.52 5.79
CA GLY A 129 -0.39 9.79 6.29
C GLY A 129 -1.43 9.93 5.18
N GLN A 130 -1.07 10.59 4.07
CA GLN A 130 -1.94 10.73 2.90
C GLN A 130 -2.19 9.40 2.18
N LEU A 131 -1.22 8.49 2.15
CA LEU A 131 -1.40 7.14 1.60
C LEU A 131 -2.40 6.31 2.43
N PHE A 132 -2.27 6.36 3.76
CA PHE A 132 -3.24 5.72 4.66
C PHE A 132 -4.64 6.32 4.51
N GLU A 133 -4.74 7.65 4.43
CA GLU A 133 -6.01 8.35 4.23
C GLU A 133 -6.69 7.91 2.92
N ALA A 134 -5.97 7.97 1.81
CA ALA A 134 -6.50 7.62 0.50
C ALA A 134 -6.99 6.15 0.46
N THR A 135 -6.22 5.24 1.04
CA THR A 135 -6.60 3.82 1.13
C THR A 135 -7.86 3.64 1.99
N ARG A 136 -7.91 4.31 3.16
CA ARG A 136 -9.04 4.22 4.07
C ARG A 136 -10.33 4.76 3.44
N SER A 137 -10.29 5.96 2.87
CA SER A 137 -11.46 6.57 2.23
C SER A 137 -11.95 5.74 1.06
N HIS A 138 -11.04 5.27 0.19
CA HIS A 138 -11.41 4.43 -0.96
C HIS A 138 -12.11 3.13 -0.53
N VAL A 139 -11.52 2.38 0.40
CA VAL A 139 -12.12 1.11 0.86
C VAL A 139 -13.42 1.38 1.61
N ALA A 140 -13.54 2.49 2.35
CA ALA A 140 -14.78 2.87 3.01
C ALA A 140 -15.90 3.14 1.99
N ASP A 141 -15.60 3.83 0.89
CA ASP A 141 -16.56 4.07 -0.19
C ASP A 141 -17.01 2.77 -0.87
N VAL A 142 -16.09 1.83 -1.08
CA VAL A 142 -16.44 0.50 -1.59
C VAL A 142 -17.36 -0.25 -0.63
N LEU A 143 -17.10 -0.21 0.69
CA LEU A 143 -17.96 -0.85 1.67
C LEU A 143 -19.34 -0.18 1.78
N ARG A 144 -19.42 1.15 1.67
CA ARG A 144 -20.69 1.90 1.59
C ARG A 144 -21.50 1.47 0.36
N ALA A 145 -20.86 1.35 -0.80
CA ALA A 145 -21.54 0.85 -2.00
C ALA A 145 -22.09 -0.57 -1.81
N LYS A 146 -21.36 -1.43 -1.09
CA LYS A 146 -21.85 -2.78 -0.74
C LYS A 146 -23.01 -2.77 0.25
N GLU A 147 -23.04 -1.81 1.17
CA GLU A 147 -24.17 -1.59 2.05
C GLU A 147 -25.42 -1.09 1.28
N ASP A 148 -25.24 -0.14 0.36
CA ASP A 148 -26.30 0.35 -0.54
C ASP A 148 -26.87 -0.77 -1.44
N GLU A 149 -25.99 -1.68 -1.91
CA GLU A 149 -26.36 -2.90 -2.64
C GLU A 149 -27.04 -3.97 -1.76
N LYS A 150 -27.16 -3.74 -0.44
CA LYS A 150 -27.68 -4.68 0.56
C LYS A 150 -26.90 -6.00 0.63
N ILE A 151 -25.63 -5.98 0.26
CA ILE A 151 -24.73 -7.15 0.33
C ILE A 151 -24.23 -7.36 1.76
N LEU A 152 -24.08 -6.29 2.51
CA LEU A 152 -23.63 -6.24 3.89
C LEU A 152 -24.38 -5.13 4.63
N SER A 153 -24.21 -5.03 5.95
CA SER A 153 -24.69 -3.89 6.72
C SER A 153 -23.68 -3.56 7.81
N LEU A 154 -23.04 -2.41 7.68
CA LEU A 154 -21.99 -1.96 8.57
C LEU A 154 -22.59 -1.61 9.94
N ARG A 155 -21.98 -2.13 11.00
CA ARG A 155 -22.43 -1.85 12.37
C ARG A 155 -22.01 -0.47 12.88
N PHE A 156 -21.02 0.13 12.21
CA PHE A 156 -20.46 1.44 12.53
C PHE A 156 -20.18 2.21 11.23
N ASP A 157 -19.78 3.47 11.33
CA ASP A 157 -19.35 4.24 10.15
C ASP A 157 -18.24 3.51 9.36
N ALA A 158 -18.33 3.57 8.03
CA ALA A 158 -17.46 2.85 7.13
C ALA A 158 -15.98 3.20 7.32
N GLU A 159 -15.64 4.48 7.54
CA GLU A 159 -14.24 4.85 7.78
C GLU A 159 -13.74 4.31 9.12
N ALA A 160 -14.57 4.30 10.15
CA ALA A 160 -14.21 3.71 11.44
C ALA A 160 -13.98 2.19 11.33
N VAL A 161 -14.85 1.49 10.59
CA VAL A 161 -14.68 0.05 10.30
C VAL A 161 -13.37 -0.19 9.55
N VAL A 162 -13.10 0.54 8.47
CA VAL A 162 -11.88 0.36 7.68
C VAL A 162 -10.63 0.72 8.47
N ALA A 163 -10.66 1.80 9.27
CA ALA A 163 -9.53 2.17 10.13
C ALA A 163 -9.18 1.05 11.12
N TYR A 164 -10.18 0.42 11.73
CA TYR A 164 -9.97 -0.71 12.62
C TYR A 164 -9.40 -1.93 11.87
N LEU A 165 -9.96 -2.27 10.70
CA LEU A 165 -9.49 -3.40 9.90
C LEU A 165 -8.04 -3.21 9.45
N LEU A 166 -7.67 -2.00 9.02
CA LEU A 166 -6.28 -1.66 8.67
C LEU A 166 -5.35 -1.80 9.88
N ALA A 167 -5.74 -1.31 11.06
CA ALA A 167 -4.92 -1.44 12.27
C ALA A 167 -4.68 -2.91 12.68
N VAL A 168 -5.71 -3.76 12.53
CA VAL A 168 -5.60 -5.20 12.78
C VAL A 168 -4.70 -5.87 11.73
N ALA A 169 -4.87 -5.52 10.45
CA ALA A 169 -4.06 -6.03 9.36
C ALA A 169 -2.57 -5.68 9.54
N ASP A 170 -2.26 -4.42 9.85
CA ASP A 170 -0.89 -3.96 10.13
C ASP A 170 -0.28 -4.70 11.32
N GLY A 171 -1.07 -4.96 12.37
CA GLY A 171 -0.64 -5.71 13.55
C GLY A 171 -0.36 -7.19 13.26
N PHE A 172 -1.11 -7.81 12.36
CA PHE A 172 -0.85 -9.17 11.90
C PHE A 172 0.40 -9.25 11.03
N ALA A 173 0.53 -8.34 10.05
CA ALA A 173 1.73 -8.27 9.22
C ALA A 173 2.98 -8.04 10.07
N LEU A 174 2.93 -7.12 11.04
CA LEU A 174 4.06 -6.82 11.91
C LEU A 174 4.52 -8.06 12.69
N GLN A 175 3.58 -8.81 13.28
CA GLN A 175 3.91 -10.00 14.05
C GLN A 175 4.40 -11.15 13.17
N ALA A 176 3.72 -11.40 12.04
CA ALA A 176 4.10 -12.46 11.09
C ALA A 176 5.49 -12.24 10.51
N LEU A 177 5.83 -10.99 10.16
CA LEU A 177 7.13 -10.66 9.58
C LEU A 177 8.25 -10.57 10.62
N SER A 178 7.91 -10.34 11.90
CA SER A 178 8.88 -10.33 13.00
C SER A 178 9.24 -11.74 13.48
N ASP A 179 8.30 -12.68 13.40
CA ASP A 179 8.50 -14.10 13.73
C ASP A 179 7.83 -14.98 12.66
N PRO A 180 8.55 -15.27 11.55
CA PRO A 180 8.00 -16.08 10.46
C PRO A 180 7.66 -17.52 10.86
N SER A 181 8.12 -17.99 12.02
CA SER A 181 7.80 -19.32 12.54
C SER A 181 6.48 -19.37 13.30
N ARG A 182 5.91 -18.20 13.63
CA ARG A 182 4.67 -18.08 14.38
C ARG A 182 3.47 -18.49 13.54
N ASP A 183 2.64 -19.39 14.08
CA ASP A 183 1.33 -19.66 13.50
C ASP A 183 0.36 -18.49 13.77
N ILE A 184 0.07 -17.73 12.73
CA ILE A 184 -0.89 -16.61 12.79
C ILE A 184 -2.34 -17.03 12.53
N LYS A 185 -2.60 -18.28 12.15
CA LYS A 185 -3.96 -18.73 11.79
C LYS A 185 -4.99 -18.51 12.91
N PRO A 186 -4.71 -18.81 14.19
CA PRO A 186 -5.67 -18.54 15.25
C PRO A 186 -6.02 -17.06 15.38
N ALA A 187 -5.03 -16.18 15.18
CA ALA A 187 -5.24 -14.73 15.21
C ALA A 187 -6.06 -14.26 14.01
N LEU A 188 -5.79 -14.80 12.81
CA LEU A 188 -6.59 -14.52 11.61
C LEU A 188 -8.05 -14.99 11.77
N THR A 189 -8.29 -16.14 12.39
CA THR A 189 -9.66 -16.60 12.69
C THR A 189 -10.40 -15.63 13.62
N ALA A 190 -9.74 -15.16 14.69
CA ALA A 190 -10.32 -14.16 15.57
C ALA A 190 -10.57 -12.84 14.84
N GLY A 191 -9.61 -12.38 14.03
CA GLY A 191 -9.74 -11.19 13.21
C GLY A 191 -10.89 -11.27 12.20
N ALA A 192 -11.07 -12.42 11.54
CA ALA A 192 -12.18 -12.66 10.62
C ALA A 192 -13.54 -12.63 11.33
N ALA A 193 -13.64 -13.22 12.53
CA ALA A 193 -14.86 -13.13 13.34
C ALA A 193 -15.18 -11.69 13.76
N SER A 194 -14.17 -10.92 14.19
CA SER A 194 -14.32 -9.49 14.50
C SER A 194 -14.73 -8.68 13.27
N ALA A 195 -14.09 -8.90 12.13
CA ALA A 195 -14.44 -8.25 10.87
C ALA A 195 -15.88 -8.59 10.45
N ARG A 196 -16.30 -9.85 10.59
CA ARG A 196 -17.68 -10.26 10.29
C ARG A 196 -18.69 -9.50 11.14
N TYR A 197 -18.43 -9.34 12.43
CA TYR A 197 -19.31 -8.57 13.33
C TYR A 197 -19.43 -7.08 12.92
N LEU A 198 -18.36 -6.51 12.38
CA LEU A 198 -18.34 -5.13 11.88
C LEU A 198 -19.10 -4.98 10.55
N LEU A 199 -19.04 -5.99 9.68
CA LEU A 199 -19.66 -5.98 8.35
C LEU A 199 -21.12 -6.43 8.33
N VAL A 200 -21.63 -7.02 9.41
CA VAL A 200 -23.00 -7.53 9.49
C VAL A 200 -23.66 -7.06 10.78
N SER A 201 -24.61 -6.13 10.63
CA SER A 201 -25.62 -5.83 11.64
C SER A 201 -26.79 -6.81 11.52
N ASP A 202 -27.42 -7.13 12.66
CA ASP A 202 -28.62 -7.98 12.74
C ASP A 202 -29.89 -7.16 12.58
#